data_AF-A0A914RGY4-F1
#
_entry.id   AF-A0A914RGY4-F1
#
_cell.length_a   1.000
_cell.length_b   1.000
_cell.length_c   1.000
_cell.angle_alpha   90.00
_cell.angle_beta   90.00
_cell.angle_gamma   90.00
#
_symmetry.space_group_name_H-M   'P 1'
#
loop_
_entity.id
_entity.type
_entity.pdbx_description
1 polymer ?
#
loop_
_entity_poly.entity_id
_entity_poly.type
_entity_poly.pdbx_seq_one_letter_code
_entity_poly.pdbx_strand_id
1 'polypeptide(L)'
;MNLGMVGEIDSSTTPPTYKLFTHKKLEIGYNKNQIVDVNVTSDVRVPLLPNAEISFSYEVMWKPSDVEFDRRFDKYLDPSFFQHRVGTSFNSIS
;
A
#
# COMPACT_ATOMS: atom_id res chain seq x y z
N MET A 1 -6.02 0.84 -1.22
CA MET A 1 -4.63 1.09 -0.78
C MET A 1 -4.10 -0.21 -0.20
N ASN A 2 -3.18 -0.88 -0.88
CA ASN A 2 -2.71 -2.22 -0.50
C ASN A 2 -1.52 -2.11 0.46
N LEU A 3 -1.77 -1.60 1.67
CA LEU A 3 -0.78 -1.55 2.75
C LEU A 3 -0.43 -2.99 3.14
N GLY A 4 0.69 -3.50 2.63
CA GLY A 4 1.19 -4.83 2.98
C GLY A 4 1.03 -5.92 1.91
N MET A 5 0.53 -5.61 0.71
CA MET A 5 0.51 -6.61 -0.37
C MET A 5 1.94 -6.88 -0.88
N VAL A 6 2.35 -8.13 -0.81
CA VAL A 6 3.70 -8.59 -1.19
C VAL A 6 3.75 -9.08 -2.64
N GLY A 7 2.62 -9.57 -3.16
CA GLY A 7 2.51 -10.07 -4.52
C GLY A 7 1.07 -10.34 -4.94
N GLU A 8 0.93 -10.91 -6.13
CA GLU A 8 -0.33 -11.32 -6.75
C GLU A 8 -0.19 -12.75 -7.28
N ILE A 9 -1.28 -13.51 -7.23
CA ILE A 9 -1.40 -14.84 -7.86
C ILE A 9 -2.36 -14.68 -9.04
N ASP A 10 -1.94 -15.12 -10.21
CA ASP A 10 -2.80 -15.26 -11.37
C ASP A 10 -3.13 -16.74 -11.56
N SER A 11 -4.33 -17.11 -11.13
CA SER A 11 -4.87 -18.46 -11.20
C SER A 11 -5.51 -18.80 -12.55
N SER A 12 -5.53 -17.86 -13.51
CA SER A 12 -6.10 -18.10 -14.85
C SER A 12 -5.20 -18.95 -15.74
N THR A 13 -3.92 -19.11 -15.35
CA THR A 13 -2.94 -19.93 -16.04
C THR A 13 -2.75 -21.28 -15.34
N THR A 14 -2.36 -22.31 -16.11
CA THR A 14 -1.99 -23.63 -15.58
C THR A 14 -0.55 -23.97 -16.01
N PRO A 15 0.44 -24.00 -15.10
CA PRO A 15 0.33 -23.70 -13.66
C PRO A 15 0.05 -22.21 -13.38
N PRO A 16 -0.43 -21.84 -12.17
CA PRO A 16 -0.62 -20.45 -11.77
C PRO A 16 0.68 -19.66 -11.90
N THR A 17 0.58 -18.37 -12.26
CA THR A 17 1.73 -17.47 -12.25
C THR A 17 1.72 -16.59 -11.01
N TYR A 18 2.92 -16.27 -10.52
CA TYR A 18 3.13 -15.51 -9.29
C TYR A 18 3.92 -14.25 -9.62
N LYS A 19 3.51 -13.12 -9.07
CA LYS A 19 4.22 -11.83 -9.23
C LYS A 19 4.47 -11.20 -7.87
N LEU A 20 5.65 -10.60 -7.68
CA LEU A 20 6.01 -9.83 -6.50
C LEU A 20 5.95 -8.33 -6.78
N PHE A 21 5.54 -7.54 -5.79
CA PHE A 21 5.78 -6.10 -5.80
C PHE A 21 7.18 -5.81 -5.30
N THR A 22 7.98 -5.18 -6.15
CA THR A 22 9.42 -5.00 -5.90
C THR A 22 9.79 -3.57 -5.56
N HIS A 23 8.85 -2.62 -5.71
CA HIS A 23 9.05 -1.23 -5.33
C HIS A 23 8.01 -0.79 -4.29
N LYS A 24 8.46 -0.11 -3.24
CA LYS A 24 7.59 0.52 -2.23
C LYS A 24 7.75 2.04 -2.25
N LYS A 25 6.65 2.78 -2.23
CA LYS A 25 6.66 4.24 -2.07
C LYS A 25 6.11 4.59 -0.70
N LEU A 26 6.92 5.25 0.12
CA LEU A 26 6.56 5.71 1.44
C LEU A 26 6.33 7.22 1.40
N GLU A 27 5.09 7.65 1.58
CA GLU A 27 4.79 9.05 1.83
C GLU A 27 4.63 9.28 3.33
N ILE A 28 5.48 10.13 3.90
CA ILE A 28 5.56 10.38 5.34
C ILE A 28 5.16 11.84 5.61
N GLY A 29 4.06 12.01 6.33
CA GLY A 29 3.60 13.29 6.86
C GLY A 29 4.32 13.61 8.16
N TYR A 30 4.90 14.81 8.29
CA TYR A 30 5.58 15.25 9.50
C TYR A 30 5.12 16.64 9.96
N ASN A 31 5.04 16.81 11.29
CA ASN A 31 4.84 18.10 11.95
C ASN A 31 6.03 18.32 12.90
N LYS A 32 6.82 19.37 12.67
CA LYS A 32 8.07 19.64 13.39
C LYS A 32 8.99 18.40 13.40
N ASN A 33 9.20 17.78 14.55
CA ASN A 33 10.05 16.61 14.76
C ASN A 33 9.25 15.30 14.95
N GLN A 34 7.98 15.28 14.56
CA GLN A 34 7.07 14.15 14.77
C GLN A 34 6.48 13.66 13.46
N ILE A 35 6.41 12.33 13.32
CA ILE A 35 5.68 11.68 12.22
C ILE A 35 4.20 11.64 12.60
N VAL A 36 3.35 12.16 11.71
CA VAL A 36 1.90 12.24 11.91
C VAL A 36 1.11 11.43 10.88
N ASP A 37 1.76 11.03 9.79
CA ASP A 37 1.15 10.10 8.83
C ASP A 37 2.20 9.25 8.10
N VAL A 38 1.82 8.02 7.75
CA VAL A 38 2.57 7.15 6.83
C VAL A 38 1.59 6.48 5.87
N ASN A 39 1.85 6.64 4.58
CA ASN A 39 1.15 5.94 3.52
C ASN A 39 2.17 5.12 2.71
N VAL A 40 1.85 3.85 2.47
CA VAL A 40 2.68 2.94 1.68
C VAL A 40 1.90 2.48 0.46
N THR A 41 2.49 2.66 -0.72
CA THR A 41 2.01 2.05 -1.94
C THR A 41 3.03 1.04 -2.46
N SER A 42 2.53 -0.02 -3.07
CA SER A 42 3.34 -1.09 -3.66
C SER A 42 3.21 -1.00 -5.17
N ASP A 43 4.32 -1.06 -5.87
CA ASP A 43 4.38 -0.96 -7.32
C ASP A 43 5.44 -1.93 -7.88
N VAL A 44 5.53 -1.99 -9.20
CA VAL A 44 6.45 -2.80 -9.99
C VAL A 44 6.28 -4.30 -9.74
N ARG A 45 5.55 -4.95 -10.65
CA ARG A 45 5.28 -6.39 -10.62
C ARG A 45 6.36 -7.17 -11.36
N VAL A 46 7.05 -8.05 -10.64
CA VAL A 46 8.10 -8.92 -11.20
C VAL A 46 7.67 -10.38 -11.07
N PRO A 47 7.74 -11.20 -12.14
CA PRO A 47 7.45 -12.63 -12.06
C PRO A 47 8.33 -13.35 -11.05
N LEU A 48 7.73 -14.21 -10.24
CA LEU A 48 8.44 -15.07 -9.30
C LEU A 48 8.74 -16.42 -9.97
N LEU A 49 9.99 -16.61 -10.36
CA LEU A 49 10.48 -17.81 -11.05
C LEU A 49 11.59 -18.48 -10.23
N PRO A 50 11.80 -19.81 -10.36
CA PRO A 50 12.94 -20.47 -9.74
C PRO A 50 14.26 -19.82 -10.16
N ASN A 51 15.15 -19.60 -9.19
CA ASN A 51 16.46 -18.96 -9.38
C ASN A 51 16.42 -17.51 -9.91
N ALA A 52 15.28 -16.82 -9.83
CA ALA A 52 15.21 -15.41 -10.20
C ALA A 52 15.99 -14.54 -9.20
N GLU A 53 16.88 -13.68 -9.71
CA GLU A 53 17.44 -12.57 -8.95
C GLU A 53 16.46 -11.40 -8.98
N ILE A 54 15.89 -11.06 -7.82
CA ILE A 54 14.87 -10.01 -7.70
C ILE A 54 15.46 -8.85 -6.89
N SER A 55 15.57 -7.69 -7.53
CA SER A 55 16.00 -6.46 -6.86
C SER A 55 14.81 -5.74 -6.24
N PHE A 56 14.90 -5.45 -4.95
CA PHE A 56 13.92 -4.64 -4.24
C PHE A 56 14.38 -3.20 -4.12
N SER A 57 13.43 -2.27 -4.18
CA SER A 57 13.70 -0.85 -4.03
C SER A 57 12.58 -0.15 -3.27
N TYR A 58 12.88 1.03 -2.75
CA TYR A 58 11.89 1.89 -2.15
C TYR A 58 12.24 3.36 -2.38
N GLU A 59 11.23 4.22 -2.29
CA GLU A 59 11.40 5.66 -2.24
C GLU A 59 10.66 6.26 -1.04
N VAL A 60 11.18 7.38 -0.53
CA VAL A 60 10.61 8.10 0.62
C VAL A 60 10.33 9.54 0.23
N MET A 61 9.08 9.95 0.41
CA MET A 61 8.60 11.31 0.18
C MET A 61 8.16 11.93 1.51
N TRP A 62 8.86 12.98 1.95
CA TRP A 62 8.51 13.72 3.15
C TRP A 62 7.58 14.88 2.82
N LYS A 63 6.46 15.00 3.52
CA LYS A 63 5.47 16.06 3.34
C LYS A 63 5.21 16.77 4.68
N PRO A 64 5.37 18.10 4.77
CA PRO A 64 4.95 18.83 5.96
C PRO A 64 3.43 18.68 6.15
N SER A 65 2.98 18.67 7.40
CA SER A 65 1.58 18.47 7.77
C SER A 65 1.21 19.34 8.96
N ASP A 66 0.00 19.90 8.90
CA ASP A 66 -0.60 20.67 10.00
C ASP A 66 -1.37 19.78 11.00
N VAL A 67 -1.33 18.46 10.81
CA VAL A 67 -1.93 17.51 11.76
C VAL A 67 -1.13 17.55 13.05
N GLU A 68 -1.80 17.85 14.16
CA GLU A 68 -1.19 17.77 15.49
C GLU A 68 -0.93 16.30 15.85
N PHE A 69 0.18 16.05 16.53
CA PHE A 69 0.63 14.68 16.79
C PHE A 69 -0.36 13.89 17.64
N ASP A 70 -0.99 14.49 18.64
CA ASP A 70 -2.04 13.89 19.45
C ASP A 70 -3.29 13.51 18.63
N ARG A 71 -3.57 14.23 17.55
CA ARG A 71 -4.71 14.01 16.63
C ARG A 71 -4.41 13.14 15.42
N ARG A 72 -3.20 12.59 15.32
CA ARG A 72 -2.74 11.80 14.14
C ARG A 72 -3.59 10.56 13.82
N PHE A 73 -4.38 10.10 14.79
CA PHE A 73 -5.27 8.95 14.61
C PHE A 73 -6.74 9.32 14.35
N ASP A 74 -7.11 10.60 14.40
CA ASP A 74 -8.49 11.06 14.23
C ASP A 74 -9.08 10.60 12.89
N LYS A 75 -8.26 10.56 11.84
CA LYS A 75 -8.67 10.10 10.51
C LYS A 75 -9.16 8.65 10.48
N TYR A 76 -8.75 7.80 11.43
CA TYR A 76 -9.22 6.41 11.52
C TYR A 76 -10.56 6.29 12.25
N LEU A 77 -11.05 7.36 12.88
CA LEU A 77 -12.36 7.41 13.51
C LEU A 77 -13.50 7.64 12.51
N ASP A 78 -13.18 8.18 11.32
CA ASP A 78 -14.15 8.40 10.24
C ASP A 78 -14.41 7.09 9.48
N PRO A 79 -15.65 6.56 9.48
CA PRO A 79 -15.99 5.35 8.74
C PRO A 79 -15.71 5.46 7.23
N SER A 80 -15.78 6.67 6.67
CA SER A 80 -15.52 6.92 5.25
C SER A 80 -14.03 6.81 4.89
N PHE A 81 -13.13 6.88 5.87
CA PHE A 81 -11.69 6.72 5.67
C PHE A 81 -11.35 5.36 5.04
N PHE A 82 -12.06 4.32 5.46
CA PHE A 82 -11.95 2.98 4.87
C PHE A 82 -12.75 2.85 3.57
N GLN A 83 -13.90 3.51 3.45
CA GLN A 83 -14.75 3.45 2.26
C GLN A 83 -14.11 4.10 1.03
N HIS A 84 -13.43 5.24 1.18
CA HIS A 84 -12.76 5.93 0.06
C HIS A 84 -11.51 5.19 -0.46
N ARG A 85 -11.15 4.05 0.14
CA ARG A 85 -9.84 3.38 -0.08
C ARG A 85 -9.94 1.86 -0.29
N VAL A 86 -11.15 1.30 -0.21
CA VAL A 86 -11.52 -0.06 -0.60
C VAL A 86 -12.48 0.06 -1.79
N GLY A 87 -11.92 0.10 -3.00
CA GLY A 87 -12.71 -0.09 -4.21
C GLY A 87 -13.13 -1.55 -4.30
N THR A 88 -14.19 -1.93 -3.59
CA THR A 88 -14.86 -3.22 -3.82
C THR A 88 -16.30 -2.95 -4.21
N SER A 89 -16.56 -3.05 -5.51
CA SER A 89 -17.89 -3.36 -6.01
C SER A 89 -18.23 -4.79 -5.57
N PHE A 90 -18.71 -4.95 -4.33
CA PHE A 90 -19.55 -6.08 -3.96
C PHE A 90 -20.95 -5.74 -4.45
N ASN A 91 -21.25 -6.05 -5.71
CA ASN A 91 -22.65 -6.22 -6.10
C ASN A 91 -23.13 -7.51 -5.46
N SER A 92 -23.99 -7.36 -4.45
CA SER A 92 -24.85 -8.41 -3.95
C SER A 92 -25.61 -9.02 -5.12
N ILE A 93 -25.36 -10.30 -5.40
CA ILE A 93 -26.30 -11.11 -6.17
C ILE A 93 -27.35 -11.55 -5.15
N SER A 94 -28.51 -10.90 -5.19
CA SER A 94 -29.79 -11.49 -4.75
C SER A 94 -30.36 -12.30 -5.90
#